data_AF-A0A0P7WN65-F1
#
_entry.id   AF-A0A0P7WN65-F1
#
_cell.length_a   1.000
_cell.length_b   1.000
_cell.length_c   1.000
_cell.angle_alpha   90.00
_cell.angle_beta   90.00
_cell.angle_gamma   90.00
#
_symmetry.space_group_name_H-M   'P 1'
#
loop_
_entity.id
_entity.type
_entity.pdbx_description
1 polymer ?
#
loop_
_entity_poly.entity_id
_entity_poly.type
_entity_poly.pdbx_seq_one_letter_code
_entity_poly.pdbx_strand_id
1 'polypeptide(L)'
;IHFTLIQAFCFDNDIDIVRVTDPRRLARIVGHESGDADDAHCVLITNPAEGSWEDPALEKLHLFCEESRSVNEWVPEISLPER
;
A
#
# COMPACT_ATOMS: atom_id res chain seq x y z
N ILE A 1 -1.24 -15.47 8.50
CA ILE A 1 -1.64 -14.90 9.81
C ILE A 1 -1.34 -13.39 9.87
N HIS A 2 -0.16 -12.92 9.44
CA HIS A 2 0.18 -11.48 9.47
C HIS A 2 -0.80 -10.56 8.71
N PHE A 3 -1.28 -10.95 7.52
CA PHE A 3 -2.11 -10.08 6.68
C PHE A 3 -3.44 -9.67 7.34
N THR A 4 -4.14 -10.60 8.00
CA THR A 4 -5.41 -10.30 8.69
C THR A 4 -5.21 -9.37 9.88
N LEU A 5 -4.09 -9.51 10.61
CA LEU A 5 -3.75 -8.62 11.73
C LEU A 5 -3.40 -7.22 11.24
N ILE A 6 -2.64 -7.11 10.14
CA ILE A 6 -2.30 -5.84 9.51
C ILE A 6 -3.56 -5.15 8.99
N GLN A 7 -4.46 -5.88 8.32
CA GLN A 7 -5.72 -5.33 7.85
C GLN A 7 -6.57 -4.78 9.00
N ALA A 8 -6.72 -5.53 10.10
CA ALA A 8 -7.46 -5.05 11.27
C ALA A 8 -6.82 -3.81 11.88
N PHE A 9 -5.50 -3.80 12.02
CA PHE A 9 -4.76 -2.64 12.51
C PHE A 9 -4.93 -1.40 11.62
N CYS A 10 -4.80 -1.56 10.30
CA CYS A 10 -4.97 -0.47 9.35
C CYS A 10 -6.40 0.09 9.40
N PHE A 11 -7.39 -0.78 9.50
CA PHE A 11 -8.79 -0.39 9.64
C PHE A 11 -9.05 0.41 10.94
N ASP A 12 -8.55 -0.08 12.07
CA ASP A 12 -8.76 0.56 13.38
C ASP A 12 -8.06 1.92 13.50
N ASN A 13 -7.03 2.17 12.67
CA ASN A 13 -6.22 3.41 12.70
C ASN A 13 -6.44 4.31 11.48
N ASP A 14 -7.45 4.03 10.65
CA ASP A 14 -7.73 4.74 9.38
C ASP A 14 -6.49 4.89 8.47
N ILE A 15 -5.74 3.79 8.34
CA ILE A 15 -4.59 3.69 7.44
C ILE A 15 -5.06 3.04 6.14
N ASP A 16 -4.83 3.71 5.01
CA ASP A 16 -5.09 3.13 3.70
C ASP A 16 -4.20 1.90 3.44
N ILE A 17 -4.82 0.84 2.91
CA ILE A 17 -4.15 -0.40 2.57
C ILE A 17 -4.61 -0.90 1.21
N VAL A 18 -3.64 -1.27 0.36
CA VAL A 18 -3.89 -1.87 -0.95
C VAL A 18 -3.11 -3.17 -1.10
N ARG A 19 -3.67 -4.12 -1.83
CA ARG A 19 -2.95 -5.34 -2.22
C ARG A 19 -2.35 -5.16 -3.59
N VAL A 20 -1.06 -5.42 -3.74
CA VAL A 20 -0.37 -5.38 -5.04
C VAL A 20 -0.32 -6.78 -5.65
N THR A 21 -0.65 -6.90 -6.94
CA THR A 21 -0.63 -8.18 -7.67
C THR A 21 0.79 -8.71 -7.94
N ASP A 22 1.76 -7.82 -8.14
CA ASP A 22 3.16 -8.16 -8.42
C ASP A 22 4.12 -7.58 -7.35
N PRO A 23 4.43 -8.35 -6.29
CA PRO A 23 5.34 -7.90 -5.22
C PRO A 23 6.79 -7.76 -5.70
N ARG A 24 7.22 -8.53 -6.72
CA ARG A 24 8.58 -8.41 -7.28
C ARG A 24 8.76 -7.07 -7.96
N ARG A 25 7.69 -6.60 -8.61
CA ARG A 25 7.68 -5.29 -9.21
C ARG A 25 7.65 -4.16 -8.19
N LEU A 26 6.90 -4.32 -7.11
CA LEU A 26 6.95 -3.40 -5.98
C LEU A 26 8.39 -3.28 -5.46
N ALA A 27 9.09 -4.40 -5.25
CA ALA A 27 10.49 -4.44 -4.81
C ALA A 27 11.43 -3.64 -5.75
N ARG A 28 11.23 -3.75 -7.07
CA ARG A 28 11.98 -2.95 -8.07
C ARG A 28 11.70 -1.45 -7.98
N ILE A 29 10.45 -1.05 -7.73
CA ILE A 29 10.08 0.37 -7.61
C ILE A 29 10.69 0.98 -6.35
N VAL A 30 10.68 0.24 -5.23
CA VAL A 30 11.25 0.72 -3.96
C VAL A 30 12.78 0.60 -3.88
N GLY A 31 13.44 0.07 -4.92
CA GLY A 31 14.90 -0.11 -4.95
C GLY A 31 15.41 -1.21 -4.01
N HIS A 32 14.57 -2.17 -3.64
CA HIS A 32 14.91 -3.30 -2.78
C HIS A 32 15.25 -4.53 -3.62
N GLU A 33 16.37 -4.48 -4.33
CA GLU A 33 16.84 -5.53 -5.25
C GLU A 33 17.96 -6.42 -4.69
N SER A 34 18.38 -6.18 -3.45
CA SER A 34 19.48 -6.89 -2.79
C SER A 34 19.00 -8.16 -2.07
N GLY A 35 19.21 -9.31 -2.71
CA GLY A 35 19.41 -10.61 -2.05
C GLY A 35 18.15 -11.39 -1.63
N ASP A 36 17.19 -10.73 -0.99
CA ASP A 36 16.01 -11.35 -0.38
C ASP A 36 14.71 -10.74 -0.92
N ALA A 37 14.60 -10.64 -2.25
CA ALA A 37 13.38 -10.16 -2.93
C ALA A 37 12.12 -11.01 -2.63
N ASP A 38 12.28 -12.15 -1.94
CA ASP A 38 11.19 -12.99 -1.43
C ASP A 38 10.58 -12.46 -0.11
N ASP A 39 11.24 -11.56 0.63
CA ASP A 39 10.80 -11.14 1.99
C ASP A 39 10.08 -9.78 2.04
N ALA A 40 10.08 -9.00 0.95
CA ALA A 40 9.35 -7.73 0.88
C ALA A 40 7.84 -7.96 0.66
N HIS A 41 7.16 -8.54 1.66
CA HIS A 41 5.72 -8.83 1.61
C HIS A 41 4.82 -7.60 1.86
N CYS A 42 5.38 -6.52 2.38
CA CYS A 42 4.62 -5.32 2.76
C CYS A 42 5.52 -4.09 2.77
N VAL A 43 4.99 -2.95 2.33
CA VAL A 43 5.66 -1.64 2.40
C VAL A 43 4.72 -0.70 3.15
N LEU A 44 5.23 -0.09 4.22
CA LEU A 44 4.51 0.94 4.97
C LEU A 44 5.07 2.31 4.59
N ILE A 45 4.21 3.19 4.08
CA ILE A 45 4.55 4.58 3.80
C ILE A 45 4.22 5.38 5.05
N THR A 46 5.24 5.99 5.68
CA THR A 46 5.07 6.84 6.87
C THR A 46 5.49 8.26 6.55
N ASN A 47 4.82 9.22 7.16
CA ASN A 47 5.17 10.63 7.05
C ASN A 47 6.55 10.93 7.65
N PRO A 48 7.52 11.48 6.89
CA PRO A 48 8.82 11.84 7.46
C PRO A 48 8.78 13.12 8.32
N ALA A 49 7.78 14.00 8.18
CA ALA A 49 7.61 15.21 9.00
C ALA A 49 6.14 15.71 9.03
N GLU A 50 5.68 16.31 10.14
CA GLU A 50 4.34 16.96 10.20
C GLU A 50 4.17 17.94 9.02
N GLY A 51 3.29 17.61 8.07
CA GLY A 51 2.98 18.43 6.89
C GLY A 51 3.51 17.95 5.53
N SER A 52 4.32 16.88 5.43
CA SER A 52 4.91 16.46 4.14
C SER A 52 4.09 15.49 3.28
N TRP A 53 2.80 15.29 3.57
CA TRP A 53 1.92 14.43 2.76
C TRP A 53 1.40 15.08 1.47
N GLU A 54 1.98 16.19 1.01
CA GLU A 54 1.52 16.92 -0.18
C GLU A 54 1.95 16.26 -1.51
N ASP A 55 1.85 14.93 -1.62
CA ASP A 55 1.99 14.23 -2.89
C ASP A 55 0.60 13.95 -3.50
N PRO A 56 0.24 14.56 -4.65
CA PRO A 56 -1.02 14.30 -5.32
C PRO A 56 -1.26 12.82 -5.67
N ALA A 57 -0.19 12.02 -5.81
CA ALA A 57 -0.32 10.59 -6.04
C ALA A 57 -0.81 9.85 -4.78
N LEU A 58 -0.42 10.31 -3.58
CA LEU A 58 -0.93 9.75 -2.31
C LEU A 58 -2.39 10.12 -2.09
N GLU A 59 -2.78 11.36 -2.42
CA GLU A 59 -4.20 11.77 -2.38
C GLU A 59 -5.06 10.93 -3.34
N LYS A 60 -4.56 10.67 -4.55
CA LYS A 60 -5.26 9.80 -5.51
C LYS A 60 -5.41 8.37 -5.00
N LEU A 61 -4.39 7.82 -4.33
CA LEU A 61 -4.47 6.49 -3.72
C LEU A 61 -5.46 6.46 -2.55
N HIS A 62 -5.50 7.51 -1.74
CA HIS A 62 -6.48 7.66 -0.66
C HIS A 62 -7.92 7.65 -1.21
N LEU A 63 -8.21 8.47 -2.23
CA LEU A 63 -9.52 8.50 -2.89
C LEU A 63 -9.91 7.13 -3.46
N PHE A 64 -8.99 6.42 -4.10
CA PHE A 64 -9.24 5.07 -4.60
C PHE A 64 -9.62 4.10 -3.47
N CYS A 65 -8.92 4.17 -2.32
CA CYS A 65 -9.25 3.34 -1.16
C CYS A 65 -10.62 3.69 -0.58
N GLU A 66 -10.97 4.98 -0.49
CA GLU A 66 -12.27 5.44 -0.03
C GLU A 66 -13.42 4.96 -0.93
N GLU A 67 -13.25 5.07 -2.25
CA GLU A 67 -14.21 4.57 -3.25
C GLU A 67 -14.41 3.05 -3.10
N SER A 68 -13.34 2.28 -2.93
CA SER A 68 -13.43 0.83 -2.70
C SER A 68 -14.15 0.48 -1.38
N ARG A 69 -13.90 1.22 -0.30
CA ARG A 69 -14.62 1.04 0.97
C ARG A 69 -16.13 1.24 0.80
N SER A 70 -16.55 2.18 -0.07
CA SER A 70 -17.98 2.45 -0.34
C SER A 70 -18.73 1.25 -0.95
N VAL A 71 -18.01 0.33 -1.61
CA VAL A 71 -18.54 -0.92 -2.18
C VAL A 71 -18.23 -2.15 -1.33
N ASN A 72 -17.82 -1.96 -0.07
CA ASN A 72 -17.42 -3.02 0.88
C ASN A 72 -16.13 -3.76 0.48
N GLU A 73 -15.27 -3.14 -0.33
CA GLU A 73 -13.95 -3.65 -0.66
C GLU A 73 -12.89 -2.99 0.25
N TRP A 74 -12.57 -3.66 1.36
CA TRP A 74 -11.70 -3.11 2.41
C TRP A 74 -10.21 -3.16 2.09
N VAL A 75 -9.80 -4.05 1.18
CA VAL A 75 -8.41 -4.20 0.75
C VAL A 75 -8.38 -4.30 -0.77
N PRO A 76 -8.52 -3.17 -1.47
CA PRO A 76 -8.57 -3.18 -2.91
C PRO A 76 -7.26 -3.64 -3.52
N GLU A 77 -7.37 -4.35 -4.65
CA GLU A 77 -6.23 -4.87 -5.38
C GLU A 77 -5.81 -3.91 -6.50
N ILE A 78 -4.52 -3.58 -6.58
CA ILE A 78 -3.95 -2.74 -7.63
C ILE A 78 -2.90 -3.50 -8.44
N SER A 79 -2.99 -3.35 -9.76
CA SER A 79 -1.95 -3.80 -10.68
C SER A 79 -1.06 -2.63 -11.06
N LEU A 80 0.24 -2.78 -10.83
CA LEU A 80 1.21 -1.77 -11.25
C LEU A 80 1.25 -1.76 -12.80
N PRO A 81 1.32 -0.59 -13.47
CA PRO A 81 1.29 -0.47 -14.95
C PRO A 81 2.65 -0.73 -15.59
N GLU A 82 2.85 -1.64 -16.56
CA GLU A 82 4.19 -1.97 -17.09
C GLU A 82 4.99 -0.73 -17.57
N ARG A 83 6.31 -0.72 -17.36
CA ARG A 83 7.18 0.42 -17.72
C ARG A 83 7.62 0.36 -19.18
#